data_AF-A0A257CNU1-F1
#
_entry.id   AF-A0A257CNU1-F1
#
_cell.length_a   1.000
_cell.length_b   1.000
_cell.length_c   1.000
_cell.angle_alpha   90.00
_cell.angle_beta   90.00
_cell.angle_gamma   90.00
#
_symmetry.space_group_name_H-M   'P 1'
#
loop_
_entity.id
_entity.type
_entity.pdbx_description
1 polymer ?
#
loop_
_entity_poly.entity_id
_entity_poly.type
_entity_poly.pdbx_seq_one_letter_code
_entity_poly.pdbx_strand_id
1 'polypeptide(L)'
;MNLTTLLANAKNSPSGSLTSSGQSAATTSKVSASSSPLAKAQDRIQKEADSTQAQLSKIGLLKSSIAGLQTQSKTLANLPANASADAVTTAMASFFNAYNFTVTTAKSASGASEGLAGAQGARKVLTDIRRTLSADTEVSAALKKAGLKINADGTLLQDAKVFAEALTKDPSALRSALKLIGSLTGVTTDRELASTGNLETTVAGLNQRKAQLSAQQKAIKAYTS
;
A
#
# COMPACT_ATOMS: atom_id res chain seq x y z
N MET A 1 -58.08 -15.58 -4.82
CA MET A 1 -58.78 -15.10 -3.61
C MET A 1 -58.60 -16.14 -2.52
N ASN A 2 -58.11 -15.73 -1.33
CA ASN A 2 -58.53 -16.11 0.04
C ASN A 2 -58.74 -17.63 0.37
N LEU A 3 -58.30 -18.28 1.45
CA LEU A 3 -58.01 -18.00 2.88
C LEU A 3 -57.25 -19.24 3.45
N THR A 4 -56.19 -19.09 4.26
CA THR A 4 -56.18 -19.21 5.75
C THR A 4 -56.28 -20.65 6.32
N THR A 5 -55.16 -21.07 6.92
CA THR A 5 -54.97 -21.86 8.17
C THR A 5 -55.89 -23.04 8.49
N LEU A 6 -55.32 -24.23 8.71
CA LEU A 6 -55.76 -25.14 9.78
C LEU A 6 -54.66 -26.14 10.18
N LEU A 7 -54.29 -26.04 11.45
CA LEU A 7 -53.52 -27.01 12.22
C LEU A 7 -54.31 -28.31 12.42
N ALA A 8 -53.54 -29.38 12.63
CA ALA A 8 -53.82 -30.61 13.37
C ALA A 8 -54.67 -31.71 12.71
N ASN A 9 -54.07 -32.89 12.59
CA ASN A 9 -54.67 -34.04 13.25
C ASN A 9 -53.61 -35.06 13.72
N ALA A 10 -53.66 -35.33 15.02
CA ALA A 10 -52.88 -36.31 15.74
C ALA A 10 -53.40 -37.74 15.50
N LYS A 11 -52.56 -38.74 15.81
CA LYS A 11 -52.96 -40.04 16.40
C LYS A 11 -51.72 -40.92 16.64
N ASN A 12 -51.28 -41.01 17.90
CA ASN A 12 -51.27 -42.28 18.62
C ASN A 12 -51.02 -42.08 20.13
N SER A 13 -51.85 -42.74 20.94
CA SER A 13 -52.01 -42.78 22.40
C SER A 13 -50.83 -43.48 23.15
N PRO A 14 -50.87 -43.80 24.48
CA PRO A 14 -51.74 -43.39 25.61
C PRO A 14 -51.00 -43.10 26.96
N SER A 15 -51.78 -42.70 27.98
CA SER A 15 -51.65 -42.97 29.43
C SER A 15 -50.49 -42.39 30.27
N GLY A 16 -50.78 -41.26 30.94
CA GLY A 16 -50.85 -41.11 32.41
C GLY A 16 -49.63 -41.40 33.30
N SER A 17 -49.08 -40.35 33.92
CA SER A 17 -48.96 -40.20 35.40
C SER A 17 -48.23 -38.89 35.74
N LEU A 18 -48.83 -38.06 36.59
CA LEU A 18 -48.16 -36.95 37.29
C LEU A 18 -47.40 -37.52 38.50
N THR A 19 -46.09 -37.24 38.64
CA THR A 19 -45.43 -36.89 39.92
C THR A 19 -43.95 -36.49 39.71
N SER A 20 -43.61 -35.31 40.25
CA SER A 20 -42.37 -34.93 40.97
C SER A 20 -40.96 -35.21 40.41
N SER A 21 -40.23 -34.10 40.26
CA SER A 21 -38.83 -33.87 40.67
C SER A 21 -37.73 -34.83 40.22
N GLY A 22 -36.77 -34.25 39.48
CA GLY A 22 -35.40 -34.73 39.39
C GLY A 22 -35.11 -35.47 38.10
N GLN A 23 -34.33 -34.84 37.21
CA GLN A 23 -33.04 -35.33 36.75
C GLN A 23 -32.65 -34.59 35.47
N SER A 24 -31.65 -33.72 35.61
CA SER A 24 -30.94 -33.08 34.51
C SER A 24 -30.41 -34.14 33.54
N ALA A 25 -30.95 -34.19 32.32
CA ALA A 25 -30.28 -34.81 31.18
C ALA A 25 -29.53 -33.70 30.43
N ALA A 26 -28.31 -33.42 30.88
CA ALA A 26 -27.36 -32.60 30.16
C ALA A 26 -27.08 -33.25 28.81
N THR A 27 -27.57 -32.63 27.73
CA THR A 27 -27.00 -32.85 26.40
C THR A 27 -25.61 -32.21 26.42
N THR A 28 -24.59 -33.00 26.76
CA THR A 28 -23.19 -32.72 26.50
C THR A 28 -22.98 -32.72 24.98
N SER A 29 -23.49 -31.68 24.31
CA SER A 29 -22.86 -31.23 23.08
C SER A 29 -21.44 -30.88 23.47
N LYS A 30 -20.48 -31.73 23.07
CA LYS A 30 -19.07 -31.39 23.06
C LYS A 30 -18.95 -30.06 22.33
N VAL A 31 -18.89 -28.97 23.09
CA VAL A 31 -18.38 -27.69 22.61
C VAL A 31 -16.91 -28.00 22.37
N SER A 32 -16.58 -28.35 21.13
CA SER A 32 -15.20 -28.42 20.68
C SER A 32 -14.55 -27.12 21.11
N ALA A 33 -13.63 -27.19 22.08
CA ALA A 33 -12.97 -26.03 22.69
C ALA A 33 -12.21 -25.16 21.65
N SER A 34 -12.08 -25.67 20.42
CA SER A 34 -11.52 -25.03 19.23
C SER A 34 -12.51 -24.22 18.39
N SER A 35 -13.80 -24.11 18.74
CA SER A 35 -14.82 -23.39 17.95
C SER A 35 -15.60 -22.31 18.71
N SER A 36 -15.11 -21.84 19.86
CA SER A 36 -15.73 -20.71 20.56
C SER A 36 -15.74 -19.45 19.68
N PRO A 37 -16.85 -18.69 19.61
CA PRO A 37 -16.91 -17.40 18.93
C PRO A 37 -15.76 -16.45 19.35
N LEU A 38 -15.30 -16.55 20.60
CA LEU A 38 -14.16 -15.79 21.11
C LEU A 38 -12.83 -16.21 20.48
N ALA A 39 -12.58 -17.52 20.31
CA ALA A 39 -11.38 -18.02 19.65
C ALA A 39 -11.33 -17.58 18.17
N LYS A 40 -12.48 -17.58 17.49
CA LYS A 40 -12.62 -17.05 16.11
C LYS A 40 -12.38 -15.55 16.06
N ALA A 41 -12.87 -14.79 17.04
CA ALA A 41 -12.63 -13.35 17.12
C ALA A 41 -11.13 -13.05 17.35
N GLN A 42 -10.48 -13.81 18.23
CA GLN A 42 -9.05 -13.67 18.48
C GLN A 42 -8.20 -13.99 17.24
N ASP A 43 -8.51 -15.07 16.51
CA ASP A 43 -7.82 -15.41 15.25
C ASP A 43 -7.99 -14.32 14.19
N ARG A 44 -9.20 -13.74 14.06
CA ARG A 44 -9.43 -12.60 13.15
C ARG A 44 -8.61 -11.38 13.53
N ILE A 45 -8.63 -10.99 14.80
CA ILE A 45 -7.88 -9.83 15.28
C ILE A 45 -6.37 -10.06 15.10
N GLN A 46 -5.87 -11.27 15.34
CA GLN A 46 -4.47 -11.62 15.11
C GLN A 46 -4.11 -11.49 13.62
N LYS A 47 -4.92 -12.05 12.72
CA LYS A 47 -4.72 -11.91 11.27
C LYS A 47 -4.75 -10.44 10.81
N GLU A 48 -5.64 -9.64 11.38
CA GLU A 48 -5.71 -8.20 11.10
C GLU A 48 -4.48 -7.45 11.62
N ALA A 49 -3.96 -7.84 12.79
CA ALA A 49 -2.74 -7.26 13.36
C ALA A 49 -1.51 -7.60 12.50
N ASP A 50 -1.38 -8.85 12.08
CA ASP A 50 -0.29 -9.32 11.21
C ASP A 50 -0.35 -8.64 9.84
N SER A 51 -1.55 -8.50 9.28
CA SER A 51 -1.77 -7.78 8.02
C SER A 51 -1.42 -6.29 8.14
N THR A 52 -1.86 -5.63 9.22
CA THR A 52 -1.53 -4.21 9.50
C THR A 52 -0.03 -4.02 9.66
N GLN A 53 0.65 -4.93 10.37
CA GLN A 53 2.09 -4.88 10.56
C GLN A 53 2.84 -5.09 9.23
N ALA A 54 2.41 -6.04 8.40
CA ALA A 54 2.98 -6.24 7.07
C ALA A 54 2.81 -5.00 6.18
N GLN A 55 1.68 -4.32 6.27
CA GLN A 55 1.45 -3.06 5.55
C GLN A 55 2.33 -1.93 6.05
N LEU A 56 2.49 -1.78 7.38
CA LEU A 56 3.42 -0.80 7.94
C LEU A 56 4.84 -1.02 7.41
N SER A 57 5.31 -2.27 7.32
CA SER A 57 6.61 -2.59 6.74
C SER A 57 6.70 -2.20 5.26
N LYS A 58 5.67 -2.51 4.46
CA LYS A 58 5.63 -2.16 3.02
C LYS A 58 5.61 -0.64 2.80
N ILE A 59 4.82 0.10 3.58
CA ILE A 59 4.75 1.57 3.52
C ILE A 59 6.05 2.19 4.04
N GLY A 60 6.68 1.62 5.07
CA GLY A 60 8.00 2.02 5.53
C GLY A 60 9.06 1.87 4.44
N LEU A 61 9.05 0.75 3.71
CA LEU A 61 9.93 0.56 2.54
C LEU A 61 9.62 1.56 1.44
N LEU A 62 8.34 1.84 1.17
CA LEU A 62 7.93 2.86 0.20
C LEU A 62 8.45 4.25 0.59
N LYS A 63 8.29 4.64 1.85
CA LYS A 63 8.83 5.91 2.38
C LYS A 63 10.35 5.99 2.20
N SER A 64 11.08 4.92 2.52
CA SER A 64 12.52 4.85 2.30
C SER A 64 12.88 4.97 0.81
N SER A 65 12.15 4.30 -0.09
CA SER A 65 12.38 4.42 -1.53
C SER A 65 12.12 5.85 -2.05
N ILE A 66 11.09 6.54 -1.54
CA ILE A 66 10.81 7.93 -1.90
C ILE A 66 11.90 8.86 -1.40
N ALA A 67 12.42 8.68 -0.18
CA ALA A 67 13.56 9.45 0.31
C ALA A 67 14.83 9.21 -0.54
N GLY A 68 15.05 7.97 -0.99
CA GLY A 68 16.08 7.64 -1.96
C GLY A 68 15.89 8.39 -3.28
N LEU A 69 14.68 8.34 -3.85
CA LEU A 69 14.32 9.06 -5.07
C LEU A 69 14.46 10.58 -4.92
N GLN A 70 14.04 11.15 -3.79
CA GLN A 70 14.18 12.56 -3.46
C GLN A 70 15.65 12.98 -3.51
N THR A 71 16.53 12.18 -2.92
CA THR A 71 17.99 12.42 -2.93
C THR A 71 18.52 12.44 -4.35
N GLN A 72 18.19 11.43 -5.17
CA GLN A 72 18.67 11.37 -6.56
C GLN A 72 18.05 12.46 -7.44
N SER A 73 16.80 12.84 -7.17
CA SER A 73 16.11 13.94 -7.85
C SER A 73 16.81 15.27 -7.56
N LYS A 74 17.22 15.51 -6.31
CA LYS A 74 18.01 16.69 -5.92
C LYS A 74 19.39 16.68 -6.55
N THR A 75 20.07 15.54 -6.63
CA THR A 75 21.34 15.41 -7.37
C THR A 75 21.17 15.78 -8.84
N LEU A 76 20.12 15.28 -9.48
CA LEU A 76 19.83 15.55 -10.89
C LEU A 76 19.47 17.03 -11.13
N ALA A 77 18.65 17.62 -10.25
CA ALA A 77 18.26 19.04 -10.27
C ALA A 77 19.45 19.99 -10.08
N ASN A 78 20.47 19.56 -9.34
CA ASN A 78 21.63 20.38 -9.00
C ASN A 78 22.89 20.02 -9.80
N LEU A 79 22.75 19.35 -10.94
CA LEU A 79 23.89 19.08 -11.82
C LEU A 79 24.64 20.38 -12.17
N PRO A 80 25.96 20.46 -11.96
CA PRO A 80 26.71 21.68 -12.25
C PRO A 80 26.76 21.95 -13.76
N ALA A 81 26.88 23.22 -14.15
CA ALA A 81 26.88 23.63 -15.56
C ALA A 81 28.05 23.02 -16.35
N ASN A 82 29.16 22.72 -15.67
CA ASN A 82 30.36 22.09 -16.19
C ASN A 82 30.47 20.60 -15.82
N ALA A 83 29.37 19.92 -15.46
CA ALA A 83 29.39 18.49 -15.16
C ALA A 83 29.97 17.68 -16.33
N SER A 84 30.89 16.75 -16.01
CA SER A 84 31.44 15.82 -16.99
C SER A 84 30.37 14.86 -17.52
N ALA A 85 30.63 14.27 -18.68
CA ALA A 85 29.76 13.26 -19.27
C ALA A 85 29.50 12.07 -18.31
N ASP A 86 30.54 11.64 -17.58
CA ASP A 86 30.45 10.56 -16.60
C ASP A 86 29.59 10.94 -15.39
N ALA A 87 29.70 12.18 -14.91
CA ALA A 87 28.88 12.67 -13.79
C ALA A 87 27.39 12.75 -14.19
N VAL A 88 27.10 13.23 -15.40
CA VAL A 88 25.73 13.26 -15.94
C VAL A 88 25.17 11.85 -16.09
N THR A 89 25.96 10.93 -16.64
CA THR A 89 25.56 9.52 -16.82
C THR A 89 25.28 8.84 -15.48
N THR A 90 26.15 9.04 -14.49
CA THR A 90 26.01 8.46 -13.15
C THR A 90 24.79 9.00 -12.42
N ALA A 91 24.57 10.32 -12.46
CA ALA A 91 23.41 10.95 -11.83
C ALA A 91 22.10 10.45 -12.48
N MET A 92 22.08 10.34 -13.80
CA MET A 92 20.93 9.84 -14.54
C MET A 92 20.64 8.37 -14.23
N ALA A 93 21.65 7.51 -14.22
CA ALA A 93 21.49 6.10 -13.87
C ALA A 93 20.98 5.91 -12.43
N SER A 94 21.51 6.70 -11.49
CA SER A 94 21.06 6.68 -10.08
C SER A 94 19.60 7.10 -9.94
N PHE A 95 19.19 8.16 -10.64
CA PHE A 95 17.80 8.59 -10.70
C PHE A 95 16.89 7.53 -11.31
N PHE A 96 17.27 6.96 -12.46
CA PHE A 96 16.52 5.91 -13.15
C PHE A 96 16.25 4.71 -12.24
N ASN A 97 17.30 4.21 -11.58
CA ASN A 97 17.21 3.09 -10.65
C ASN A 97 16.32 3.42 -9.45
N ALA A 98 16.50 4.59 -8.84
CA ALA A 98 15.69 5.01 -7.69
C ALA A 98 14.20 5.17 -8.07
N TYR A 99 13.91 5.72 -9.25
CA TYR A 99 12.55 5.90 -9.75
C TYR A 99 11.86 4.54 -9.95
N ASN A 100 12.51 3.63 -10.70
CA ASN A 100 11.96 2.30 -10.98
C ASN A 100 11.80 1.45 -9.72
N PHE A 101 12.74 1.55 -8.79
CA PHE A 101 12.62 0.91 -7.47
C PHE A 101 11.42 1.46 -6.68
N THR A 102 11.22 2.78 -6.69
CA THR A 102 10.08 3.42 -6.01
C THR A 102 8.75 3.00 -6.63
N VAL A 103 8.64 2.98 -7.95
CA VAL A 103 7.44 2.51 -8.67
C VAL A 103 7.13 1.05 -8.32
N THR A 104 8.15 0.18 -8.30
CA THR A 104 7.99 -1.24 -7.95
C THR A 104 7.56 -1.42 -6.49
N THR A 105 8.14 -0.63 -5.58
CA THR A 105 7.79 -0.65 -4.17
C THR A 105 6.36 -0.16 -3.94
N ALA A 106 5.94 0.90 -4.64
CA ALA A 106 4.59 1.44 -4.56
C ALA A 106 3.54 0.44 -5.08
N LYS A 107 3.83 -0.27 -6.18
CA LYS A 107 3.01 -1.39 -6.68
C LYS A 107 2.89 -2.51 -5.64
N SER A 108 4.01 -2.90 -5.04
CA SER A 108 4.05 -3.97 -4.04
C SER A 108 3.28 -3.61 -2.76
N ALA A 109 3.30 -2.33 -2.37
CA ALA A 109 2.55 -1.79 -1.25
C ALA A 109 1.04 -1.65 -1.56
N SER A 110 0.68 -1.32 -2.80
CA SER A 110 -0.71 -1.19 -3.25
C SER A 110 -1.43 -2.51 -3.56
N GLY A 111 -0.68 -3.60 -3.75
CA GLY A 111 -1.22 -4.96 -3.90
C GLY A 111 -1.59 -5.65 -2.57
N ALA A 112 -1.39 -5.00 -1.42
CA ALA A 112 -1.87 -5.54 -0.14
C ALA A 112 -3.40 -5.52 -0.10
N SER A 113 -4.01 -6.56 0.53
CA SER A 113 -5.45 -6.87 0.56
C SER A 113 -6.38 -5.68 0.32
N GLU A 114 -7.29 -5.83 -0.65
CA GLU A 114 -8.27 -4.81 -1.01
C GLU A 114 -9.04 -4.33 0.23
N GLY A 115 -9.18 -3.00 0.38
CA GLY A 115 -9.91 -2.36 1.48
C GLY A 115 -9.05 -1.75 2.58
N LEU A 116 -7.75 -2.06 2.66
CA LEU A 116 -6.88 -1.50 3.68
C LEU A 116 -6.36 -0.10 3.28
N ALA A 117 -6.40 0.85 4.22
CA ALA A 117 -5.95 2.24 4.02
C ALA A 117 -4.50 2.34 3.48
N GLY A 118 -3.62 1.42 3.89
CA GLY A 118 -2.25 1.29 3.40
C GLY A 118 -2.15 1.15 1.88
N ALA A 119 -2.97 0.28 1.29
CA ALA A 119 -2.96 0.03 -0.15
C ALA A 119 -3.42 1.26 -0.94
N GLN A 120 -4.41 2.00 -0.44
CA GLN A 120 -4.90 3.22 -1.09
C GLN A 120 -3.88 4.35 -1.04
N GLY A 121 -3.19 4.53 0.10
CA GLY A 121 -2.09 5.48 0.22
C GLY A 121 -0.98 5.20 -0.79
N ALA A 122 -0.55 3.95 -0.92
CA ALA A 122 0.44 3.55 -1.92
C ALA A 122 -0.02 3.78 -3.36
N ARG A 123 -1.32 3.61 -3.68
CA ARG A 123 -1.86 3.91 -5.02
C ARG A 123 -1.84 5.40 -5.34
N LYS A 124 -2.14 6.25 -4.35
CA LYS A 124 -2.07 7.72 -4.49
C LYS A 124 -0.64 8.14 -4.80
N VAL A 125 0.31 7.70 -3.98
CA VAL A 125 1.75 7.93 -4.18
C VAL A 125 2.19 7.51 -5.59
N LEU A 126 1.84 6.28 -6.02
CA LEU A 126 2.17 5.78 -7.36
C LEU A 126 1.59 6.67 -8.46
N THR A 127 0.34 7.12 -8.29
CA THR A 127 -0.35 7.98 -9.24
C THR A 127 0.32 9.35 -9.32
N ASP A 128 0.68 9.93 -8.18
CA ASP A 128 1.30 11.25 -8.08
C ASP A 128 2.69 11.23 -8.75
N ILE A 129 3.54 10.24 -8.43
CA ILE A 129 4.86 10.06 -9.05
C ILE A 129 4.76 9.88 -10.57
N ARG A 130 3.79 9.08 -11.05
CA ARG A 130 3.58 8.87 -12.49
C ARG A 130 3.13 10.16 -13.16
N ARG A 131 2.20 10.87 -12.54
CA ARG A 131 1.62 12.11 -13.05
C ARG A 131 2.67 13.21 -13.20
N THR A 132 3.64 13.30 -12.29
CA THR A 132 4.74 14.26 -12.38
C THR A 132 5.52 14.17 -13.68
N LEU A 133 5.69 12.95 -14.21
CA LEU A 133 6.45 12.72 -15.43
C LEU A 133 5.58 12.71 -16.69
N SER A 134 4.27 12.51 -16.58
CA SER A 134 3.37 12.35 -17.74
C SER A 134 2.37 13.48 -17.97
N ALA A 135 2.04 14.28 -16.96
CA ALA A 135 1.01 15.32 -17.09
C ALA A 135 1.55 16.63 -17.66
N ASP A 136 2.85 16.85 -17.58
CA ASP A 136 3.50 18.06 -18.05
C ASP A 136 4.17 17.82 -19.41
N THR A 137 3.81 18.64 -20.39
CA THR A 137 4.33 18.56 -21.76
C THR A 137 5.81 18.89 -21.84
N GLU A 138 6.30 19.81 -21.00
CA GLU A 138 7.72 20.18 -20.94
C GLU A 138 8.55 19.05 -20.35
N VAL A 139 8.04 18.39 -19.29
CA VAL A 139 8.67 17.21 -18.70
C VAL A 139 8.69 16.05 -19.69
N SER A 140 7.58 15.83 -20.38
CA SER A 140 7.49 14.80 -21.42
C SER A 140 8.49 15.04 -22.56
N ALA A 141 8.70 16.29 -22.95
CA ALA A 141 9.72 16.68 -23.92
C ALA A 141 11.14 16.49 -23.36
N ALA A 142 11.38 16.84 -22.09
CA ALA A 142 12.65 16.63 -21.39
C ALA A 142 13.01 15.14 -21.29
N LEU A 143 12.05 14.27 -20.98
CA LEU A 143 12.22 12.82 -20.97
C LEU A 143 12.65 12.33 -22.35
N LYS A 144 11.95 12.72 -23.42
CA LYS A 144 12.32 12.35 -24.80
C LYS A 144 13.74 12.81 -25.16
N LYS A 145 14.12 14.03 -24.78
CA LYS A 145 15.49 14.56 -24.98
C LYS A 145 16.54 13.75 -24.23
N ALA A 146 16.20 13.26 -23.04
CA ALA A 146 17.06 12.38 -22.24
C ALA A 146 17.00 10.90 -22.68
N GLY A 147 16.30 10.56 -23.76
CA GLY A 147 16.13 9.17 -24.19
C GLY A 147 15.25 8.36 -23.23
N LEU A 148 14.37 8.99 -22.46
CA LEU A 148 13.51 8.33 -21.49
C LEU A 148 12.08 8.21 -21.99
N LYS A 149 11.45 7.09 -21.65
CA LYS A 149 10.03 6.83 -21.90
C LYS A 149 9.40 6.22 -20.67
N ILE A 150 8.13 6.54 -20.43
CA ILE A 150 7.34 5.92 -19.37
C ILE A 150 6.64 4.70 -19.97
N ASN A 151 6.80 3.53 -19.35
CA ASN A 151 6.08 2.32 -19.68
C ASN A 151 4.61 2.39 -19.23
N ALA A 152 3.78 1.49 -19.77
CA ALA A 152 2.38 1.35 -19.35
C ALA A 152 2.26 1.08 -17.83
N ASP A 153 3.25 0.41 -17.27
CA ASP A 153 3.31 0.10 -15.85
C ASP A 153 3.84 1.28 -14.99
N GLY A 154 4.18 2.42 -15.60
CA GLY A 154 4.69 3.61 -14.95
C GLY A 154 6.19 3.60 -14.65
N THR A 155 6.94 2.56 -15.00
CA THR A 155 8.41 2.56 -14.91
C THR A 155 9.03 3.38 -16.04
N LEU A 156 10.28 3.81 -15.87
CA LEU A 156 11.09 4.40 -16.93
C LEU A 156 11.82 3.32 -17.72
N LEU A 157 11.87 3.53 -19.04
CA LEU A 157 12.81 2.90 -19.96
C LEU A 157 13.79 3.94 -20.47
N GLN A 158 15.06 3.57 -20.55
CA GLN A 158 16.12 4.39 -21.13
C GLN A 158 16.54 3.82 -22.48
N ASP A 159 16.54 4.68 -23.50
CA ASP A 159 17.20 4.48 -24.77
C ASP A 159 18.64 4.99 -24.66
N ALA A 160 19.57 4.07 -24.41
CA ALA A 160 20.98 4.38 -24.22
C ALA A 160 21.60 5.08 -25.44
N LYS A 161 21.11 4.78 -26.66
CA LYS A 161 21.61 5.39 -27.89
C LYS A 161 21.19 6.85 -27.97
N VAL A 162 19.90 7.14 -27.75
CA VAL A 162 19.39 8.52 -27.74
C VAL A 162 20.06 9.33 -26.63
N PHE A 163 20.25 8.75 -25.45
CA PHE A 163 20.95 9.42 -24.35
C PHE A 163 22.42 9.75 -24.71
N ALA A 164 23.17 8.79 -25.25
CA ALA A 164 24.56 9.01 -25.66
C ALA A 164 24.69 10.04 -26.79
N GLU A 165 23.76 10.03 -27.75
CA GLU A 165 23.67 11.04 -28.80
C GLU A 165 23.37 12.43 -28.23
N ALA A 166 22.44 12.54 -27.27
CA ALA A 166 22.13 13.81 -26.63
C ALA A 166 23.32 14.35 -25.82
N LEU A 167 24.05 13.46 -25.13
CA LEU A 167 25.22 13.81 -24.32
C LEU A 167 26.39 14.34 -25.16
N THR A 168 26.51 13.88 -26.40
CA THR A 168 27.57 14.30 -27.33
C THR A 168 27.17 15.51 -28.17
N LYS A 169 25.93 15.56 -28.69
CA LYS A 169 25.47 16.63 -29.58
C LYS A 169 25.09 17.92 -28.84
N ASP A 170 24.40 17.80 -27.71
CA ASP A 170 23.95 18.97 -26.93
C ASP A 170 23.93 18.64 -25.42
N PRO A 171 25.10 18.56 -24.78
CA PRO A 171 25.20 18.25 -23.36
C PRO A 171 24.53 19.32 -22.48
N SER A 172 24.40 20.57 -22.96
CA SER A 172 23.75 21.65 -22.22
C SER A 172 22.24 21.45 -22.17
N ALA A 173 21.61 21.18 -23.31
CA ALA A 173 20.17 20.91 -23.35
C ALA A 173 19.81 19.61 -22.61
N LEU A 174 20.65 18.57 -22.70
CA LEU A 174 20.46 17.35 -21.92
C LEU A 174 20.50 17.65 -20.41
N ARG A 175 21.51 18.39 -19.94
CA ARG A 175 21.60 18.79 -18.53
C ARG A 175 20.37 19.58 -18.07
N SER A 176 19.91 20.54 -18.87
CA SER A 176 18.69 21.32 -18.56
C SER A 176 17.44 20.44 -18.47
N ALA A 177 17.29 19.48 -19.40
CA ALA A 177 16.20 18.50 -19.36
C ALA A 177 16.25 17.64 -18.08
N LEU A 178 17.43 17.13 -17.73
CA LEU A 178 17.62 16.35 -16.51
C LEU A 178 17.34 17.17 -15.24
N LYS A 179 17.76 18.44 -15.22
CA LYS A 179 17.45 19.34 -14.11
C LYS A 179 15.96 19.55 -13.91
N LEU A 180 15.22 19.74 -15.00
CA LEU A 180 13.75 19.88 -14.95
C LEU A 180 13.09 18.61 -14.40
N ILE A 181 13.49 17.43 -14.90
CA ILE A 181 12.99 16.13 -14.42
C ILE A 181 13.27 15.97 -12.92
N GLY A 182 14.51 16.24 -12.50
CA GLY A 182 14.94 16.16 -11.11
C GLY A 182 14.19 17.14 -10.20
N SER A 183 13.98 18.37 -10.65
CA SER A 183 13.28 19.40 -9.86
C SER A 183 11.82 18.99 -9.59
N LEU A 184 11.07 18.61 -10.63
CA LEU A 184 9.65 18.28 -10.49
C LEU A 184 9.42 16.97 -9.74
N THR A 185 10.29 15.98 -9.97
CA THR A 185 10.29 14.75 -9.17
C THR A 185 10.62 15.07 -7.71
N GLY A 186 11.61 15.94 -7.47
CA GLY A 186 11.97 16.44 -6.15
C GLY A 186 10.78 17.06 -5.41
N VAL A 187 10.08 18.02 -6.02
CA VAL A 187 8.88 18.66 -5.47
C VAL A 187 7.80 17.64 -5.11
N THR A 188 7.61 16.63 -5.96
CA THR A 188 6.63 15.56 -5.70
C THR A 188 7.05 14.72 -4.51
N THR A 189 8.30 14.28 -4.47
CA THR A 189 8.82 13.49 -3.34
C THR A 189 8.85 14.28 -2.02
N ASP A 190 9.14 15.58 -2.06
CA ASP A 190 9.05 16.47 -0.88
C ASP A 190 7.62 16.52 -0.34
N ARG A 191 6.62 16.61 -1.23
CA ARG A 191 5.20 16.61 -0.85
C ARG A 191 4.76 15.28 -0.26
N GLU A 192 5.18 14.16 -0.84
CA GLU A 192 4.82 12.82 -0.33
C GLU A 192 5.42 12.55 1.05
N LEU A 193 6.61 13.10 1.33
CA LEU A 193 7.31 12.95 2.61
C LEU A 193 6.96 14.01 3.64
N ALA A 194 6.19 15.05 3.27
CA ALA A 194 5.73 16.07 4.20
C ALA A 194 4.89 15.45 5.33
N SER A 195 4.82 16.11 6.48
CA SER A 195 3.99 15.67 7.62
C SER A 195 2.51 15.52 7.28
N THR A 196 2.03 16.25 6.28
CA THR A 196 0.67 16.19 5.74
C THR A 196 0.58 15.40 4.43
N GLY A 197 1.68 14.78 4.00
CA GLY A 197 1.75 13.97 2.78
C GLY A 197 0.96 12.67 2.88
N ASN A 198 0.75 12.02 1.73
CA ASN A 198 -0.03 10.78 1.69
C ASN A 198 0.63 9.67 2.52
N LEU A 199 1.97 9.60 2.54
CA LEU A 199 2.69 8.58 3.30
C LEU A 199 2.52 8.73 4.81
N GLU A 200 2.73 9.93 5.35
CA GLU A 200 2.60 10.17 6.80
C GLU A 200 1.16 9.95 7.26
N THR A 201 0.18 10.43 6.49
CA THR A 201 -1.24 10.18 6.77
C THR A 201 -1.55 8.68 6.79
N THR A 202 -0.98 7.93 5.85
CA THR A 202 -1.16 6.48 5.76
C THR A 202 -0.51 5.75 6.95
N VAL A 203 0.71 6.13 7.32
CA VAL A 203 1.43 5.56 8.47
C VAL A 203 0.68 5.86 9.77
N ALA A 204 0.20 7.09 9.95
CA ALA A 204 -0.59 7.49 11.12
C ALA A 204 -1.86 6.64 11.25
N GLY A 205 -2.62 6.46 10.16
CA GLY A 205 -3.82 5.63 10.15
C GLY A 205 -3.54 4.16 10.46
N LEU A 206 -2.46 3.59 9.92
CA LEU A 206 -2.05 2.22 10.21
C LEU A 206 -1.60 2.04 11.67
N ASN A 207 -0.89 3.01 12.23
CA ASN A 207 -0.50 3.00 13.65
C ASN A 207 -1.71 3.09 14.58
N GLN A 208 -2.70 3.93 14.24
CA GLN A 208 -3.96 4.00 14.98
C GLN A 208 -4.71 2.66 14.92
N ARG A 209 -4.77 2.02 13.75
CA ARG A 209 -5.38 0.69 13.60
C ARG A 209 -4.66 -0.36 14.43
N LYS A 210 -3.31 -0.37 14.41
CA LYS A 210 -2.50 -1.26 15.24
C LYS A 210 -2.78 -1.09 16.73
N ALA A 211 -2.90 0.16 17.20
CA ALA A 211 -3.24 0.44 18.60
C ALA A 211 -4.64 -0.07 18.99
N GLN A 212 -5.63 0.11 18.10
CA GLN A 212 -6.99 -0.42 18.30
C GLN A 212 -7.00 -1.95 18.38
N LEU A 213 -6.30 -2.63 17.47
CA LEU A 213 -6.21 -4.09 17.47
C LEU A 213 -5.52 -4.61 18.73
N SER A 214 -4.45 -3.94 19.19
CA SER A 214 -3.79 -4.28 20.45
C SER A 214 -4.73 -4.13 21.67
N ALA A 215 -5.54 -3.07 21.71
CA ALA A 215 -6.54 -2.89 22.75
C ALA A 215 -7.61 -4.00 22.73
N GLN A 216 -8.08 -4.39 21.54
CA GLN A 216 -9.03 -5.51 21.39
C GLN A 216 -8.43 -6.85 21.83
N GLN A 217 -7.17 -7.12 21.48
CA GLN A 217 -6.46 -8.32 21.95
C GLN A 217 -6.36 -8.36 23.49
N LYS A 218 -6.05 -7.22 24.12
CA LYS A 218 -5.99 -7.12 25.59
C LYS A 218 -7.37 -7.38 26.22
N ALA A 219 -8.44 -6.81 25.66
CA ALA A 219 -9.80 -6.99 26.16
C ALA A 219 -10.26 -8.45 26.08
N ILE A 220 -9.98 -9.15 24.97
CA ILE A 220 -10.30 -10.57 24.84
C ILE A 220 -9.50 -11.40 25.86
N LYS A 221 -8.19 -11.15 25.99
CA LYS A 221 -7.35 -11.84 26.97
C LYS A 221 -7.88 -11.68 28.40
N ALA A 222 -8.27 -10.47 28.77
CA ALA A 222 -8.85 -10.16 30.08
C ALA A 222 -10.21 -10.84 30.33
N TYR A 223 -10.98 -11.14 29.27
CA TYR A 223 -12.24 -11.89 29.39
C TYR A 223 -12.03 -13.41 29.50
N THR A 224 -10.86 -13.90 29.07
CA THR A 224 -10.51 -15.33 29.08
C THR A 224 -9.61 -15.74 30.26
N SER A 225 -9.11 -14.77 31.03
CA SER A 225 -8.28 -14.95 32.24
C SER A 225 -9.13 -14.92 33.50
#